data_AF-A0A2H9SP47-F1
#
_entry.id   AF-A0A2H9SP47-F1
#
_cell.length_a   1.000
_cell.length_b   1.000
_cell.length_c   1.000
_cell.angle_alpha   90.00
_cell.angle_beta   90.00
_cell.angle_gamma   90.00
#
_symmetry.space_group_name_H-M   'P 1'
#
loop_
_entity.id
_entity.type
_entity.pdbx_description
1 polymer ?
#
loop_
_entity_poly.entity_id
_entity_poly.type
_entity_poly.pdbx_seq_one_letter_code
_entity_poly.pdbx_strand_id
1 'polypeptide(L)'
;MKCIYTIYVEAFRPSSQYFELLGSLFTRCMQYLLLLFFLFYNSFANCDTLQSSLEKIPSRDLVEIENLFRYLMLEEQFGYTLLGDKPISTIGVFKKKVIQSILAPKEYDMLLYRWNIWKKYASYFHSSNYSIIENESDHILEIYFINRNACKKIICENFTIFQNVLGREITPEVILKRIETSQQLVKEALNNSQLLYGILLGYGNSNAFGFEFMHKHRNYIMKPPKPFHEESLSLPVLIHLPYFMVFYNNAETAKLRETYRKERQEICAILNSSDNFLTILKKYLD
;
A
#
# COMPACT_ATOMS: atom_id res chain seq x y z
N MET A 1 -73.55 44.48 -24.05
CA MET A 1 -72.38 43.59 -24.19
C MET A 1 -71.08 44.40 -24.04
N LYS A 2 -70.80 44.92 -22.84
CA LYS A 2 -69.55 45.58 -22.45
C LYS A 2 -69.32 45.15 -20.99
N CYS A 3 -68.60 44.06 -20.72
CA CYS A 3 -68.10 43.80 -19.36
C CYS A 3 -67.15 42.60 -19.14
N ILE A 4 -66.71 41.85 -20.16
CA ILE A 4 -65.98 40.58 -19.89
C ILE A 4 -64.51 40.56 -20.37
N TYR A 5 -64.06 41.55 -21.14
CA TYR A 5 -62.71 41.51 -21.73
C TYR A 5 -61.58 42.21 -20.94
N THR A 6 -61.87 42.86 -19.81
CA THR A 6 -60.86 43.67 -19.10
C THR A 6 -60.30 43.00 -17.84
N ILE A 7 -60.88 41.89 -17.36
CA ILE A 7 -60.46 41.26 -16.09
C ILE A 7 -59.34 40.21 -16.28
N TYR A 8 -59.09 39.74 -17.51
CA TYR A 8 -58.13 38.65 -17.74
C TYR A 8 -56.68 39.08 -18.05
N VAL A 9 -56.39 40.38 -18.17
CA VAL A 9 -55.05 40.85 -18.59
C VAL A 9 -54.17 41.31 -17.40
N GLU A 10 -54.73 41.49 -16.20
CA GLU A 10 -53.94 41.88 -15.01
C GLU A 10 -53.54 40.70 -14.10
N ALA A 11 -54.06 39.49 -14.31
CA ALA A 11 -53.82 38.35 -13.43
C ALA A 11 -52.50 37.58 -13.69
N PHE A 12 -51.71 37.98 -14.68
CA PHE A 12 -50.48 37.27 -15.06
C PHE A 12 -49.33 38.23 -15.37
N ARG A 13 -49.07 39.20 -14.47
CA ARG A 13 -47.73 39.79 -14.37
C ARG A 13 -46.93 38.95 -13.38
N PRO A 14 -45.96 38.12 -13.85
CA PRO A 14 -45.09 37.41 -12.92
C PRO A 14 -44.41 38.46 -12.04
N SER A 15 -44.51 38.31 -10.72
CA SER A 15 -43.83 39.23 -9.81
C SER A 15 -42.33 39.15 -10.07
N SER A 16 -41.63 40.29 -9.99
CA SER A 16 -40.18 40.39 -10.22
C SER A 16 -39.36 39.38 -9.40
N GLN A 17 -39.88 38.97 -8.25
CA GLN A 17 -39.31 37.92 -7.40
C GLN A 17 -39.17 36.56 -8.09
N TYR A 18 -40.07 36.17 -9.01
CA TYR A 18 -39.94 34.91 -9.74
C TYR A 18 -38.76 34.93 -10.72
N PHE A 19 -38.50 36.07 -11.36
CA PHE A 19 -37.38 36.21 -12.28
C PHE A 19 -36.02 36.20 -11.55
N GLU A 20 -35.94 36.82 -10.38
CA GLU A 20 -34.73 36.78 -9.54
C GLU A 20 -34.45 35.36 -9.01
N LEU A 21 -35.49 34.64 -8.57
CA LEU A 21 -35.36 33.28 -8.10
C LEU A 21 -34.88 32.34 -9.22
N LEU A 22 -35.49 32.42 -10.41
CA LEU A 22 -35.10 31.64 -11.59
C LEU A 22 -33.67 31.94 -12.04
N GLY A 23 -33.27 33.23 -12.04
CA GLY A 23 -31.89 33.62 -12.36
C GLY A 23 -30.87 33.06 -11.36
N SER A 24 -31.20 33.06 -10.06
CA SER A 24 -30.33 32.50 -9.02
C SER A 24 -30.18 30.97 -9.13
N LEU A 25 -31.27 30.27 -9.45
CA LEU A 25 -31.29 28.82 -9.67
C LEU A 25 -30.48 28.45 -10.91
N PHE A 26 -30.68 29.15 -12.03
CA PHE A 26 -29.92 28.94 -13.26
C PHE A 26 -28.41 29.13 -13.03
N THR A 27 -28.02 30.18 -12.31
CA THR A 27 -26.62 30.46 -12.00
C THR A 27 -25.99 29.35 -11.15
N ARG A 28 -26.70 28.85 -10.13
CA ARG A 28 -26.22 27.74 -9.29
C ARG A 28 -26.10 26.44 -10.10
N CYS A 29 -27.10 26.12 -10.94
CA CYS A 29 -27.05 24.95 -11.81
C CYS A 29 -25.85 25.01 -12.78
N MET A 30 -25.58 26.17 -13.38
CA MET A 30 -24.42 26.35 -14.25
C MET A 30 -23.09 26.21 -13.49
N GLN A 31 -23.00 26.69 -12.26
CA GLN A 31 -21.82 26.50 -11.41
C GLN A 31 -21.58 25.01 -11.09
N TYR A 32 -22.63 24.25 -10.75
CA TYR A 32 -22.51 22.81 -10.52
C TYR A 32 -22.12 22.05 -11.79
N LEU A 33 -22.68 22.42 -12.95
CA LEU A 33 -22.31 21.84 -14.25
C LEU A 33 -20.84 22.12 -14.60
N LEU A 34 -20.37 23.34 -14.38
CA LEU A 34 -18.96 23.69 -14.60
C LEU A 34 -18.04 22.95 -13.64
N LEU A 35 -18.44 22.77 -12.38
CA LEU A 35 -17.65 22.04 -11.39
C LEU A 35 -17.61 20.55 -11.72
N LEU A 36 -18.73 19.95 -12.15
CA LEU A 36 -18.76 18.58 -12.67
C LEU A 36 -17.89 18.45 -13.92
N PHE A 37 -18.00 19.37 -14.88
CA PHE A 37 -17.18 19.36 -16.09
C PHE A 37 -15.68 19.48 -15.75
N PHE A 38 -15.32 20.32 -14.78
CA PHE A 38 -13.94 20.43 -14.30
C PHE A 38 -13.46 19.14 -13.64
N LEU A 39 -14.29 18.49 -12.82
CA LEU A 39 -13.96 17.19 -12.23
C LEU A 39 -13.79 16.10 -13.31
N PHE A 40 -14.67 16.06 -14.31
CA PHE A 40 -14.54 15.12 -15.44
C PHE A 40 -13.30 15.41 -16.29
N TYR A 41 -13.06 16.67 -16.65
CA TYR A 41 -11.90 17.06 -17.46
C TYR A 41 -10.58 16.71 -16.77
N ASN A 42 -10.45 16.95 -15.47
CA ASN A 42 -9.27 16.54 -14.71
C ASN A 42 -9.13 15.01 -14.60
N SER A 43 -10.25 14.28 -14.56
CA SER A 43 -10.22 12.81 -14.59
C SER A 43 -9.75 12.25 -15.93
N PHE A 44 -10.10 12.88 -17.06
CA PHE A 44 -9.67 12.45 -18.39
C PHE A 44 -8.24 12.91 -18.72
N ALA A 45 -7.86 14.14 -18.37
CA ALA A 45 -6.53 14.68 -18.68
C ALA A 45 -5.38 13.91 -17.99
N ASN A 46 -5.65 13.28 -16.84
CA ASN A 46 -4.66 12.42 -16.16
C ASN A 46 -4.57 11.00 -16.74
N CYS A 47 -5.54 10.57 -17.57
CA CYS A 47 -5.53 9.23 -18.15
C CYS A 47 -4.54 9.12 -19.33
N ASP A 48 -4.44 10.16 -20.16
CA ASP A 48 -3.57 10.16 -21.36
C ASP A 48 -2.07 10.21 -21.01
N THR A 49 -1.70 10.91 -19.95
CA THR A 49 -0.31 10.95 -19.47
C THR A 49 0.14 9.61 -18.88
N LEU A 50 -0.77 8.90 -18.19
CA LEU A 50 -0.49 7.58 -17.62
C LEU A 50 -0.17 6.57 -18.72
N GLN A 51 -0.95 6.49 -19.79
CA GLN A 51 -0.72 5.48 -20.82
C GLN A 51 0.63 5.69 -21.55
N SER A 52 1.04 6.95 -21.73
CA SER A 52 2.23 7.33 -22.49
C SER A 52 3.58 6.82 -21.93
N SER A 53 3.70 6.56 -20.62
CA SER A 53 4.97 6.07 -20.05
C SER A 53 5.08 4.55 -20.08
N LEU A 54 3.97 3.81 -19.95
CA LEU A 54 3.97 2.36 -20.11
C LEU A 54 4.17 1.93 -21.56
N GLU A 55 3.70 2.72 -22.54
CA GLU A 55 3.91 2.46 -23.97
C GLU A 55 5.40 2.41 -24.37
N LYS A 56 6.29 2.97 -23.55
CA LYS A 56 7.75 2.91 -23.76
C LYS A 56 8.37 1.57 -23.36
N ILE A 57 7.63 0.74 -22.63
CA ILE A 57 8.10 -0.56 -22.14
C ILE A 57 7.64 -1.64 -23.14
N PRO A 58 8.55 -2.47 -23.67
CA PRO A 58 8.17 -3.58 -24.55
C PRO A 58 7.10 -4.47 -23.91
N SER A 59 6.10 -4.90 -24.67
CA SER A 59 4.97 -5.68 -24.14
C SER A 59 5.40 -6.95 -23.42
N ARG A 60 6.48 -7.59 -23.87
CA ARG A 60 7.06 -8.76 -23.19
C ARG A 60 7.58 -8.42 -21.79
N ASP A 61 8.26 -7.30 -21.64
CA ASP A 61 8.82 -6.88 -20.35
C ASP A 61 7.70 -6.43 -19.41
N LEU A 62 6.64 -5.77 -19.93
CA LEU A 62 5.44 -5.44 -19.15
C LEU A 62 4.78 -6.67 -18.52
N VAL A 63 4.65 -7.77 -19.28
CA VAL A 63 4.09 -9.03 -18.76
C VAL A 63 4.95 -9.59 -17.62
N GLU A 64 6.28 -9.51 -17.72
CA GLU A 64 7.17 -9.97 -16.65
C GLU A 64 7.14 -9.08 -15.40
N ILE A 65 6.99 -7.76 -15.58
CA ILE A 65 6.77 -6.81 -14.47
C ILE A 65 5.43 -7.08 -13.80
N GLU A 66 4.36 -7.30 -14.57
CA GLU A 66 3.06 -7.69 -14.03
C GLU A 66 3.17 -8.98 -13.21
N ASN A 67 3.81 -10.02 -13.77
CA ASN A 67 3.99 -11.29 -13.09
C ASN A 67 4.82 -11.17 -11.81
N LEU A 68 5.84 -10.31 -11.79
CA LEU A 68 6.61 -9.99 -10.59
C LEU A 68 5.72 -9.45 -9.49
N PHE A 69 4.97 -8.40 -9.78
CA PHE A 69 4.14 -7.75 -8.76
C PHE A 69 2.93 -8.59 -8.35
N ARG A 70 2.37 -9.40 -9.25
CA ARG A 70 1.36 -10.40 -8.88
C ARG A 70 1.93 -11.37 -7.85
N TYR A 71 3.12 -11.91 -8.11
CA TYR A 71 3.81 -12.77 -7.15
C TYR A 71 4.04 -12.05 -5.81
N LEU A 72 4.62 -10.85 -5.84
CA LEU A 72 4.91 -10.08 -4.62
C LEU A 72 3.65 -9.76 -3.81
N MET A 73 2.54 -9.42 -4.48
CA MET A 73 1.29 -9.06 -3.82
C MET A 73 0.54 -10.26 -3.26
N LEU A 74 0.50 -11.37 -4.01
CA LEU A 74 -0.28 -12.56 -3.67
C LEU A 74 0.46 -13.46 -2.68
N GLU A 75 1.77 -13.62 -2.86
CA GLU A 75 2.59 -14.57 -2.09
C GLU A 75 3.41 -13.89 -0.99
N GLU A 76 3.89 -12.65 -1.21
CA GLU A 76 4.92 -12.01 -0.36
C GLU A 76 4.40 -10.81 0.46
N GLN A 77 3.08 -10.73 0.65
CA GLN A 77 2.41 -9.73 1.49
C GLN A 77 2.52 -8.28 1.00
N PHE A 78 3.11 -8.00 -0.17
CA PHE A 78 3.23 -6.63 -0.68
C PHE A 78 1.86 -5.99 -0.92
N GLY A 79 0.80 -6.80 -1.11
CA GLY A 79 -0.58 -6.31 -1.21
C GLY A 79 -1.01 -5.51 0.03
N TYR A 80 -0.61 -5.93 1.22
CA TYR A 80 -0.93 -5.22 2.47
C TYR A 80 -0.16 -3.90 2.62
N THR A 81 1.01 -3.77 1.98
CA THR A 81 1.75 -2.51 1.97
C THR A 81 1.25 -1.56 0.89
N LEU A 82 0.93 -2.08 -0.30
CA LEU A 82 0.42 -1.27 -1.41
C LEU A 82 -0.98 -0.73 -1.13
N LEU A 83 -1.87 -1.62 -0.68
CA LEU A 83 -3.31 -1.36 -0.62
C LEU A 83 -3.86 -1.34 0.81
N GLY A 84 -3.04 -1.65 1.82
CA GLY A 84 -3.41 -1.63 3.24
C GLY A 84 -2.53 -0.68 4.06
N ASP A 85 -2.57 -0.86 5.37
CA ASP A 85 -1.83 -0.02 6.34
C ASP A 85 -0.46 -0.60 6.74
N LYS A 86 -0.02 -1.70 6.13
CA LYS A 86 1.27 -2.33 6.49
C LYS A 86 2.46 -1.44 6.08
N PRO A 87 3.32 -0.99 7.00
CA PRO A 87 4.36 -0.01 6.65
C PRO A 87 5.43 -0.55 5.71
N ILE A 88 5.96 -1.75 6.00
CA ILE A 88 7.02 -2.39 5.23
C ILE A 88 6.67 -3.84 4.95
N SER A 89 6.88 -4.26 3.71
CA SER A 89 6.98 -5.68 3.34
C SER A 89 8.38 -5.98 2.82
N THR A 90 8.82 -7.22 2.95
CA THR A 90 10.15 -7.64 2.52
C THR A 90 10.14 -9.07 2.01
N ILE A 91 11.00 -9.36 1.05
CA ILE A 91 11.33 -10.71 0.58
C ILE A 91 12.85 -10.86 0.52
N GLY A 92 13.37 -12.03 0.89
CA GLY A 92 14.77 -12.40 0.74
C GLY A 92 14.96 -13.55 -0.25
N VAL A 93 15.92 -13.42 -1.15
CA VAL A 93 16.16 -14.32 -2.29
C VAL A 93 17.62 -14.76 -2.31
N PHE A 94 17.90 -16.06 -2.14
CA PHE A 94 19.27 -16.59 -2.07
C PHE A 94 19.98 -16.72 -3.43
N LYS A 95 20.92 -15.82 -3.74
CA LYS A 95 21.70 -15.76 -5.01
C LYS A 95 22.33 -17.06 -5.47
N LYS A 96 22.89 -17.84 -4.54
CA LYS A 96 23.56 -19.09 -4.86
C LYS A 96 22.57 -20.22 -4.81
N LYS A 97 22.76 -21.21 -5.68
CA LYS A 97 21.98 -22.44 -5.65
C LYS A 97 22.27 -23.24 -4.37
N VAL A 98 21.61 -22.88 -3.26
CA VAL A 98 21.56 -23.72 -2.04
C VAL A 98 20.76 -24.98 -2.38
N ILE A 99 20.92 -26.10 -1.66
CA ILE A 99 20.23 -27.38 -1.94
C ILE A 99 18.71 -27.21 -2.21
N GLN A 100 18.04 -26.25 -1.57
CA GLN A 100 16.64 -25.90 -1.83
C GLN A 100 16.37 -25.40 -3.27
N SER A 101 17.29 -24.65 -3.87
CA SER A 101 17.21 -24.24 -5.28
C SER A 101 17.38 -25.38 -6.29
N ILE A 102 17.89 -26.54 -5.86
CA ILE A 102 18.00 -27.73 -6.71
C ILE A 102 16.61 -28.38 -6.87
N LEU A 103 15.75 -28.25 -5.84
CA LEU A 103 14.40 -28.83 -5.82
C LEU A 103 13.38 -27.96 -6.59
N ALA A 104 13.58 -26.64 -6.66
CA ALA A 104 12.72 -25.71 -7.41
C ALA A 104 13.52 -24.61 -8.17
N PRO A 105 14.42 -24.98 -9.10
CA PRO A 105 15.34 -24.04 -9.74
C PRO A 105 14.65 -22.97 -10.60
N LYS A 106 13.48 -23.30 -11.16
CA LYS A 106 12.79 -22.42 -12.12
C LYS A 106 12.17 -21.19 -11.47
N GLU A 107 11.53 -21.31 -10.31
CA GLU A 107 10.83 -20.17 -9.68
C GLU A 107 11.81 -19.12 -9.16
N TYR A 108 12.91 -19.59 -8.58
CA TYR A 108 13.99 -18.75 -8.08
C TYR A 108 14.65 -17.92 -9.20
N ASP A 109 15.10 -18.61 -10.25
CA ASP A 109 15.75 -17.96 -11.39
C ASP A 109 14.77 -16.96 -12.07
N MET A 110 13.46 -17.26 -12.04
CA MET A 110 12.42 -16.38 -12.56
C MET A 110 12.20 -15.12 -11.73
N LEU A 111 12.24 -15.18 -10.39
CA LEU A 111 12.09 -13.98 -9.56
C LEU A 111 13.24 -12.99 -9.79
N LEU A 112 14.49 -13.48 -9.78
CA LEU A 112 15.65 -12.64 -10.09
C LEU A 112 15.60 -12.09 -11.52
N TYR A 113 15.21 -12.92 -12.49
CA TYR A 113 15.04 -12.48 -13.88
C TYR A 113 14.04 -11.33 -13.99
N ARG A 114 12.86 -11.49 -13.41
CA ARG A 114 11.80 -10.48 -13.41
C ARG A 114 12.19 -9.22 -12.63
N TRP A 115 12.88 -9.38 -11.50
CA TRP A 115 13.43 -8.26 -10.74
C TRP A 115 14.40 -7.43 -11.57
N ASN A 116 15.30 -8.09 -12.32
CA ASN A 116 16.22 -7.40 -13.22
C ASN A 116 15.50 -6.69 -14.38
N ILE A 117 14.36 -7.21 -14.84
CA ILE A 117 13.51 -6.50 -15.80
C ILE A 117 12.92 -5.26 -15.15
N TRP A 118 12.30 -5.37 -13.96
CA TRP A 118 11.79 -4.23 -13.20
C TRP A 118 12.83 -3.12 -13.10
N LYS A 119 14.09 -3.45 -12.75
CA LYS A 119 15.16 -2.45 -12.53
C LYS A 119 15.43 -1.56 -13.73
N LYS A 120 15.27 -2.10 -14.95
CA LYS A 120 15.44 -1.32 -16.19
C LYS A 120 14.38 -0.23 -16.33
N TYR A 121 13.19 -0.46 -15.78
CA TYR A 121 12.00 0.36 -15.94
C TYR A 121 11.55 1.03 -14.64
N ALA A 122 12.30 0.84 -13.56
CA ALA A 122 12.14 1.43 -12.23
C ALA A 122 11.69 2.89 -12.26
N SER A 123 12.39 3.70 -13.05
CA SER A 123 12.18 5.13 -13.21
C SER A 123 10.89 5.50 -13.96
N TYR A 124 10.08 4.53 -14.40
CA TYR A 124 8.74 4.81 -14.90
C TYR A 124 7.67 4.70 -13.81
N PHE A 125 8.03 4.26 -12.60
CA PHE A 125 7.15 4.08 -11.45
C PHE A 125 7.64 4.97 -10.30
N HIS A 126 7.34 6.28 -10.39
CA HIS A 126 7.76 7.26 -9.38
C HIS A 126 6.61 7.58 -8.43
N SER A 127 6.58 6.95 -7.26
CA SER A 127 5.60 7.31 -6.24
C SER A 127 6.21 8.21 -5.18
N SER A 128 5.51 9.29 -4.86
CA SER A 128 5.82 10.09 -3.67
C SER A 128 5.52 9.33 -2.36
N ASN A 129 4.59 8.37 -2.38
CA ASN A 129 4.19 7.63 -1.17
C ASN A 129 4.92 6.29 -1.02
N TYR A 130 5.37 5.66 -2.10
CA TYR A 130 6.00 4.33 -2.03
C TYR A 130 7.46 4.33 -2.44
N SER A 131 8.23 3.46 -1.79
CA SER A 131 9.63 3.19 -2.13
C SER A 131 9.85 1.69 -2.28
N ILE A 132 10.55 1.29 -3.34
CA ILE A 132 11.05 -0.09 -3.46
C ILE A 132 12.58 0.01 -3.45
N ILE A 133 13.21 -0.60 -2.44
CA ILE A 133 14.66 -0.60 -2.28
C ILE A 133 15.17 -2.05 -2.26
N GLU A 134 16.37 -2.25 -2.81
CA GLU A 134 17.07 -3.53 -2.72
C GLU A 134 18.27 -3.40 -1.78
N ASN A 135 18.52 -4.47 -1.02
CA ASN A 135 19.79 -4.69 -0.37
C ASN A 135 20.40 -5.99 -0.90
N GLU A 136 21.62 -5.90 -1.40
CA GLU A 136 22.26 -6.99 -2.09
C GLU A 136 23.58 -7.37 -1.41
N SER A 137 23.64 -8.60 -0.89
CA SER A 137 24.86 -9.23 -0.37
C SER A 137 25.36 -10.30 -1.34
N ASP A 138 26.50 -10.94 -1.06
CA ASP A 138 27.02 -12.06 -1.88
C ASP A 138 26.08 -13.27 -1.97
N HIS A 139 25.16 -13.41 -1.00
CA HIS A 139 24.33 -14.59 -0.85
C HIS A 139 22.85 -14.33 -0.96
N ILE A 140 22.40 -13.11 -0.65
CA ILE A 140 20.97 -12.78 -0.54
C ILE A 140 20.73 -11.43 -1.21
N LEU A 141 19.69 -11.39 -2.04
CA LEU A 141 19.00 -10.17 -2.44
C LEU A 141 17.77 -10.01 -1.53
N GLU A 142 17.75 -8.97 -0.71
CA GLU A 142 16.56 -8.56 0.03
C GLU A 142 15.88 -7.40 -0.71
N ILE A 143 14.59 -7.53 -0.98
CA ILE A 143 13.77 -6.47 -1.57
C ILE A 143 12.83 -5.96 -0.47
N TYR A 144 12.75 -4.65 -0.33
CA TYR A 144 11.86 -4.00 0.63
C TYR A 144 10.89 -3.09 -0.11
N PHE A 145 9.62 -3.17 0.29
CA PHE A 145 8.58 -2.28 -0.17
C PHE A 145 8.06 -1.47 0.99
N ILE A 146 8.10 -0.14 0.85
CA ILE A 146 7.88 0.80 1.93
C ILE A 146 6.72 1.72 1.54
N ASN A 147 5.70 1.79 2.39
CA ASN A 147 4.66 2.80 2.35
C ASN A 147 5.07 3.93 3.30
N ARG A 148 5.56 5.06 2.75
CA ARG A 148 6.14 6.17 3.51
C ARG A 148 5.15 6.75 4.52
N ASN A 149 3.89 6.91 4.12
CA ASN A 149 2.85 7.45 5.00
C ASN A 149 2.56 6.50 6.16
N ALA A 150 2.39 5.20 5.89
CA ALA A 150 2.17 4.21 6.94
C ALA A 150 3.40 4.08 7.87
N CYS A 151 4.62 4.11 7.32
CA CYS A 151 5.85 4.15 8.12
C CYS A 151 5.90 5.35 9.05
N LYS A 152 5.70 6.57 8.53
CA LYS A 152 5.71 7.78 9.36
C LYS A 152 4.68 7.71 10.47
N LYS A 153 3.45 7.28 10.14
CA LYS A 153 2.37 7.09 11.12
C LYS A 153 2.81 6.14 12.25
N ILE A 154 3.29 4.95 11.91
CA ILE A 154 3.72 3.96 12.90
C ILE A 154 4.93 4.43 13.72
N ILE A 155 5.89 5.15 13.10
CA ILE A 155 7.02 5.73 13.83
C ILE A 155 6.53 6.78 14.82
N CYS A 156 5.62 7.67 14.41
CA CYS A 156 5.03 8.70 15.29
C CYS A 156 4.25 8.07 16.46
N GLU A 157 3.41 7.07 16.18
CA GLU A 157 2.64 6.36 17.21
C GLU A 157 3.54 5.65 18.24
N ASN A 158 4.76 5.27 17.85
CA ASN A 158 5.71 4.53 18.68
C ASN A 158 6.99 5.32 18.99
N PHE A 159 6.94 6.64 18.85
CA PHE A 159 8.15 7.46 18.73
C PHE A 159 9.09 7.36 19.93
N THR A 160 8.54 7.26 21.15
CA THR A 160 9.35 7.05 22.37
C THR A 160 10.16 5.75 22.32
N ILE A 161 9.62 4.67 21.75
CA ILE A 161 10.35 3.40 21.57
C ILE A 161 11.51 3.60 20.60
N PHE A 162 11.26 4.28 19.48
CA PHE A 162 12.30 4.61 18.51
C PHE A 162 13.41 5.48 19.11
N GLN A 163 13.06 6.53 19.86
CA GLN A 163 14.04 7.40 20.54
C GLN A 163 14.88 6.63 21.58
N ASN A 164 14.27 5.69 22.30
CA ASN A 164 14.99 4.87 23.28
C ASN A 164 16.06 3.97 22.64
N VAL A 165 15.85 3.56 21.38
CA VAL A 165 16.77 2.67 20.65
C VAL A 165 17.77 3.44 19.78
N LEU A 166 17.32 4.53 19.14
CA LEU A 166 18.09 5.27 18.12
C LEU A 166 18.69 6.60 18.64
N GLY A 167 18.31 7.03 19.85
CA GLY A 167 18.74 8.28 20.47
C GLY A 167 17.66 9.35 20.49
N ARG A 168 17.71 10.26 21.49
CA ARG A 168 16.65 11.25 21.75
C ARG A 168 16.49 12.32 20.66
N GLU A 169 17.54 12.58 19.90
CA GLU A 169 17.55 13.63 18.86
C GLU A 169 16.99 13.15 17.52
N ILE A 170 16.66 11.85 17.39
CA ILE A 170 16.10 11.31 16.15
C ILE A 170 14.68 11.84 15.91
N THR A 171 14.31 12.12 14.65
CA THR A 171 12.94 12.46 14.25
C THR A 171 12.34 11.38 13.35
N PRO A 172 11.00 11.29 13.20
CA PRO A 172 10.36 10.33 12.30
C PRO A 172 10.84 10.44 10.84
N GLU A 173 11.07 11.65 10.35
CA GLU A 173 11.57 11.91 8.99
C GLU A 173 13.00 11.41 8.82
N VAL A 174 13.85 11.61 9.83
CA VAL A 174 15.23 11.11 9.80
C VAL A 174 15.24 9.59 9.84
N ILE A 175 14.36 8.96 10.62
CA ILE A 175 14.23 7.49 10.66
C ILE A 175 13.83 6.96 9.29
N LEU A 176 12.75 7.49 8.70
CA LEU A 176 12.32 7.06 7.37
C LEU A 176 13.43 7.26 6.34
N LYS A 177 14.05 8.44 6.30
CA LYS A 177 15.15 8.73 5.37
C LYS A 177 16.31 7.74 5.56
N ARG A 178 16.67 7.39 6.80
CA ARG A 178 17.70 6.38 7.07
C ARG A 178 17.31 5.02 6.50
N ILE A 179 16.06 4.58 6.67
CA ILE A 179 15.57 3.32 6.11
C ILE A 179 15.69 3.32 4.58
N GLU A 180 15.34 4.43 3.93
CA GLU A 180 15.33 4.54 2.45
C GLU A 180 16.71 4.77 1.83
N THR A 181 17.64 5.40 2.54
CA THR A 181 18.96 5.79 2.01
C THR A 181 20.11 4.94 2.51
N SER A 182 19.84 4.03 3.45
CA SER A 182 20.86 3.11 3.94
C SER A 182 21.38 2.26 2.78
N GLN A 183 22.66 2.46 2.42
CA GLN A 183 23.41 1.52 1.59
C GLN A 183 23.58 0.15 2.29
N GLN A 184 23.31 0.13 3.60
CA GLN A 184 23.32 -1.01 4.51
C GLN A 184 21.90 -1.56 4.74
N LEU A 185 21.76 -2.72 5.37
CA LEU A 185 20.46 -3.41 5.54
C LEU A 185 19.47 -2.50 6.30
N VAL A 186 18.16 -2.57 6.00
CA VAL A 186 17.10 -1.83 6.75
C VAL A 186 17.26 -2.05 8.26
N LYS A 187 17.70 -3.24 8.65
CA LYS A 187 18.03 -3.62 10.03
C LYS A 187 19.09 -2.71 10.65
N GLU A 188 20.11 -2.31 9.91
CA GLU A 188 21.20 -1.44 10.39
C GLU A 188 20.71 -0.01 10.62
N ALA A 189 19.83 0.51 9.75
CA ALA A 189 19.16 1.80 9.96
C ALA A 189 18.36 1.84 11.27
N LEU A 190 17.97 0.67 11.78
CA LEU A 190 17.23 0.46 13.03
C LEU A 190 18.14 -0.03 14.19
N ASN A 191 19.45 0.17 14.08
CA ASN A 191 20.45 -0.30 15.07
C ASN A 191 20.31 -1.80 15.39
N ASN A 192 19.98 -2.60 14.37
CA ASN A 192 19.74 -4.04 14.45
C ASN A 192 18.65 -4.46 15.45
N SER A 193 17.76 -3.54 15.84
CA SER A 193 16.67 -3.81 16.77
C SER A 193 15.55 -4.61 16.10
N GLN A 194 15.32 -5.83 16.58
CA GLN A 194 14.21 -6.67 16.10
C GLN A 194 12.86 -6.10 16.56
N LEU A 195 12.84 -5.40 17.70
CA LEU A 195 11.68 -4.64 18.17
C LEU A 195 11.25 -3.58 17.14
N LEU A 196 12.14 -2.65 16.76
CA LEU A 196 11.78 -1.61 15.80
C LEU A 196 11.41 -2.19 14.44
N TYR A 197 12.16 -3.21 14.00
CA TYR A 197 11.90 -3.88 12.74
C TYR A 197 10.53 -4.57 12.72
N GLY A 198 10.18 -5.32 13.77
CA GLY A 198 8.88 -5.97 13.90
C GLY A 198 7.70 -4.99 13.96
N ILE A 199 7.89 -3.83 14.59
CA ILE A 199 6.90 -2.74 14.58
C ILE A 199 6.66 -2.26 13.14
N LEU A 200 7.72 -2.01 12.36
CA LEU A 200 7.61 -1.54 10.98
C LEU A 200 7.10 -2.62 10.01
N LEU A 201 7.28 -3.90 10.31
CA LEU A 201 6.64 -4.99 9.58
C LEU A 201 5.15 -5.15 9.89
N GLY A 202 4.61 -4.33 10.80
CA GLY A 202 3.19 -4.32 11.16
C GLY A 202 2.77 -5.44 12.10
N TYR A 203 3.70 -5.97 12.91
CA TYR A 203 3.41 -7.06 13.86
C TYR A 203 2.84 -6.59 15.20
N GLY A 204 2.80 -5.26 15.41
CA GLY A 204 2.41 -4.63 16.66
C GLY A 204 3.51 -4.67 17.71
N ASN A 205 3.35 -3.80 18.71
CA ASN A 205 4.34 -3.59 19.77
C ASN A 205 4.54 -4.85 20.62
N SER A 206 3.44 -5.51 20.99
CA SER A 206 3.50 -6.65 21.89
C SER A 206 4.24 -7.83 21.25
N ASN A 207 3.95 -8.15 19.98
CA ASN A 207 4.61 -9.26 19.31
C ASN A 207 6.06 -8.93 18.97
N ALA A 208 6.36 -7.70 18.54
CA ALA A 208 7.73 -7.26 18.30
C ALA A 208 8.58 -7.30 19.58
N PHE A 209 8.01 -6.88 20.72
CA PHE A 209 8.67 -6.98 22.02
C PHE A 209 8.87 -8.43 22.46
N GLY A 210 7.87 -9.28 22.29
CA GLY A 210 7.98 -10.71 22.60
C GLY A 210 9.09 -11.40 21.80
N PHE A 211 9.21 -11.07 20.51
CA PHE A 211 10.27 -11.58 19.66
C PHE A 211 11.66 -11.08 20.10
N GLU A 212 11.81 -9.77 20.33
CA GLU A 212 13.04 -9.16 20.83
C GLU A 212 13.49 -9.79 22.17
N PHE A 213 12.54 -9.97 23.09
CA PHE A 213 12.80 -10.58 24.40
C PHE A 213 13.28 -12.03 24.25
N MET A 214 12.59 -12.85 23.46
CA MET A 214 13.02 -14.23 23.19
C MET A 214 14.40 -14.28 22.55
N HIS A 215 14.65 -13.43 21.53
CA HIS A 215 15.91 -13.39 20.81
C HIS A 215 17.08 -13.04 21.74
N LYS A 216 16.93 -12.02 22.59
CA LYS A 216 17.97 -11.59 23.54
C LYS A 216 18.26 -12.61 24.63
N HIS A 217 17.23 -13.24 25.20
CA HIS A 217 17.41 -14.12 26.35
C HIS A 217 17.59 -15.60 25.97
N ARG A 218 17.53 -15.94 24.68
CA ARG A 218 17.54 -17.33 24.15
C ARG A 218 16.60 -18.26 24.95
N ASN A 219 15.51 -17.69 25.45
CA ASN A 219 14.76 -18.29 26.53
C ASN A 219 13.61 -19.11 25.96
N TYR A 220 13.91 -20.37 25.61
CA TYR A 220 12.94 -21.33 25.06
C TYR A 220 11.88 -21.80 26.09
N ILE A 221 11.92 -21.27 27.32
CA ILE A 221 10.99 -21.63 28.41
C ILE A 221 9.63 -20.93 28.25
N MET A 222 9.53 -19.89 27.41
CA MET A 222 8.23 -19.31 27.07
C MET A 222 7.39 -20.33 26.30
N LYS A 223 6.06 -20.30 26.49
CA LYS A 223 5.14 -21.03 25.60
C LYS A 223 5.53 -20.69 24.16
N PRO A 224 5.69 -21.70 23.28
CA PRO A 224 6.12 -21.46 21.92
C PRO A 224 5.16 -20.46 21.29
N PRO A 225 5.67 -19.43 20.59
CA PRO A 225 4.78 -18.49 19.93
C PRO A 225 3.94 -19.26 18.92
N LYS A 226 2.72 -18.77 18.69
CA LYS A 226 1.79 -19.39 17.74
C LYS A 226 1.89 -18.68 16.39
N PRO A 227 1.74 -19.36 15.25
CA PRO A 227 1.73 -18.67 13.98
C PRO A 227 0.53 -17.73 13.91
N PHE A 228 0.70 -16.54 13.34
CA PHE A 228 -0.37 -15.64 12.94
C PHE A 228 -1.01 -16.23 11.67
N HIS A 229 -1.81 -17.26 11.87
CA HIS A 229 -2.54 -17.94 10.79
C HIS A 229 -4.03 -18.03 11.15
N GLU A 230 -4.85 -18.28 10.14
CA GLU A 230 -6.25 -18.65 10.37
C GLU A 230 -6.34 -20.11 10.77
N GLU A 231 -6.96 -20.37 11.92
CA GLU A 231 -7.19 -21.72 12.44
C GLU A 231 -8.20 -22.52 11.59
N SER A 232 -8.92 -21.86 10.67
CA SER A 232 -9.83 -22.53 9.72
C SER A 232 -9.96 -21.76 8.42
N LEU A 233 -9.37 -22.28 7.34
CA LEU A 233 -9.71 -21.88 5.98
C LEU A 233 -10.48 -23.02 5.33
N SER A 234 -11.78 -22.85 5.14
CA SER A 234 -12.65 -23.82 4.47
C SER A 234 -12.62 -23.72 2.94
N LEU A 235 -11.92 -22.73 2.38
CA LEU A 235 -11.90 -22.40 0.96
C LEU A 235 -10.49 -21.98 0.51
N PRO A 236 -10.14 -22.13 -0.78
CA PRO A 236 -8.90 -21.59 -1.32
C PRO A 236 -8.89 -20.07 -1.14
N VAL A 237 -7.84 -19.56 -0.50
CA VAL A 237 -7.66 -18.13 -0.27
C VAL A 237 -6.63 -17.61 -1.26
N LEU A 238 -7.00 -16.56 -2.01
CA LEU A 238 -6.12 -15.94 -3.00
C LEU A 238 -4.91 -15.22 -2.37
N ILE A 239 -5.09 -14.65 -1.17
CA ILE A 239 -4.05 -13.90 -0.44
C ILE A 239 -4.04 -14.34 1.02
N HIS A 240 -2.90 -14.82 1.50
CA HIS A 240 -2.76 -15.19 2.91
C HIS A 240 -2.67 -13.97 3.82
N LEU A 241 -3.05 -14.11 5.10
CA LEU A 241 -2.75 -13.08 6.11
C LEU A 241 -1.23 -12.93 6.28
N PRO A 242 -0.73 -11.76 6.73
CA PRO A 242 0.69 -11.59 6.99
C PRO A 242 1.22 -12.67 7.95
N TYR A 243 2.25 -13.39 7.51
CA TYR A 243 2.81 -14.50 8.26
C TYR A 243 3.87 -14.01 9.25
N PHE A 244 3.60 -14.16 10.54
CA PHE A 244 4.55 -13.92 11.62
C PHE A 244 4.18 -14.73 12.88
N MET A 245 5.04 -14.69 13.90
CA MET A 245 4.82 -15.41 15.15
C MET A 245 4.19 -14.50 16.21
N VAL A 246 3.12 -14.98 16.85
CA VAL A 246 2.36 -14.32 17.92
C VAL A 246 2.86 -14.80 19.27
N PHE A 247 3.33 -13.85 20.08
CA PHE A 247 3.80 -14.10 21.45
C PHE A 247 2.70 -13.88 22.48
N TYR A 248 1.80 -12.94 22.19
CA TYR A 248 0.73 -12.57 23.10
C TYR A 248 -0.60 -12.57 22.35
N ASN A 249 -1.53 -13.42 22.78
CA ASN A 249 -2.92 -13.31 22.33
C ASN A 249 -3.64 -12.25 23.16
N ASN A 250 -3.28 -10.99 22.94
CA ASN A 250 -3.84 -9.83 23.62
C ASN A 250 -4.76 -9.02 22.68
N ALA A 251 -5.32 -7.93 23.20
CA ALA A 251 -6.23 -7.06 22.46
C ALA A 251 -5.59 -6.46 21.19
N GLU A 252 -4.29 -6.15 21.22
CA GLU A 252 -3.56 -5.64 20.05
C GLU A 252 -3.50 -6.70 18.95
N THR A 253 -3.07 -7.92 19.27
CA THR A 253 -3.04 -9.03 18.29
C THR A 253 -4.43 -9.35 17.74
N ALA A 254 -5.47 -9.31 18.57
CA ALA A 254 -6.84 -9.52 18.12
C ALA A 254 -7.27 -8.42 17.14
N LYS A 255 -6.94 -7.16 17.43
CA LYS A 255 -7.21 -6.02 16.54
C LYS A 255 -6.45 -6.13 15.22
N LEU A 256 -5.16 -6.48 15.25
CA LEU A 256 -4.35 -6.69 14.04
C LEU A 256 -4.95 -7.78 13.14
N ARG A 257 -5.45 -8.87 13.74
CA ARG A 257 -6.11 -9.93 12.99
C ARG A 257 -7.37 -9.45 12.28
N GLU A 258 -8.16 -8.63 12.96
CA GLU A 258 -9.36 -8.05 12.35
C GLU A 258 -9.01 -7.07 11.23
N THR A 259 -8.02 -6.19 11.46
CA THR A 259 -7.50 -5.27 10.45
C THR A 259 -7.03 -6.01 9.20
N TYR A 260 -6.14 -6.99 9.33
CA TYR A 260 -5.62 -7.71 8.16
C TYR A 260 -6.68 -8.57 7.45
N ARG A 261 -7.71 -9.05 8.16
CA ARG A 261 -8.84 -9.73 7.50
C ARG A 261 -9.65 -8.78 6.64
N LYS A 262 -9.92 -7.59 7.16
CA LYS A 262 -10.64 -6.53 6.43
C LYS A 262 -9.82 -6.08 5.21
N GLU A 263 -8.54 -5.76 5.42
CA GLU A 263 -7.64 -5.38 4.32
C GLU A 263 -7.55 -6.46 3.26
N ARG A 264 -7.44 -7.73 3.64
CA ARG A 264 -7.46 -8.84 2.68
C ARG A 264 -8.72 -8.85 1.82
N GLN A 265 -9.89 -8.63 2.41
CA GLN A 265 -11.15 -8.57 1.65
C GLN A 265 -11.15 -7.40 0.66
N GLU A 266 -10.66 -6.24 1.10
CA GLU A 266 -10.52 -5.05 0.25
C GLU A 266 -9.52 -5.27 -0.89
N ILE A 267 -8.35 -5.86 -0.60
CA ILE A 267 -7.34 -6.23 -1.60
C ILE A 267 -7.92 -7.21 -2.60
N CYS A 268 -8.57 -8.29 -2.14
CA CYS A 268 -9.21 -9.26 -3.03
C CYS A 268 -10.28 -8.62 -3.91
N ALA A 269 -11.07 -7.68 -3.38
CA ALA A 269 -12.08 -6.96 -4.16
C ALA A 269 -11.43 -6.10 -5.25
N ILE A 270 -10.32 -5.42 -4.94
CA ILE A 270 -9.54 -4.64 -5.92
C ILE A 270 -8.95 -5.55 -7.00
N LEU A 271 -8.34 -6.68 -6.62
CA LEU A 271 -7.70 -7.60 -7.57
C LEU A 271 -8.71 -8.37 -8.44
N ASN A 272 -9.95 -8.55 -7.96
CA ASN A 272 -11.04 -9.16 -8.72
C ASN A 272 -11.86 -8.13 -9.52
N SER A 273 -11.56 -6.83 -9.40
CA SER A 273 -12.20 -5.81 -10.23
C SER A 273 -11.82 -5.99 -11.70
N SER A 274 -12.61 -5.43 -12.61
CA SER A 274 -12.38 -5.52 -14.06
C SER A 274 -11.14 -4.75 -14.54
N ASP A 275 -10.44 -4.04 -13.66
CA ASP A 275 -9.27 -3.24 -14.01
C ASP A 275 -8.07 -4.15 -14.29
N ASN A 276 -7.28 -3.77 -15.31
CA ASN A 276 -6.00 -4.44 -15.57
C ASN A 276 -5.06 -4.23 -14.36
N PHE A 277 -4.35 -5.27 -13.92
CA PHE A 277 -3.45 -5.22 -12.78
C PHE A 277 -2.32 -4.18 -12.94
N LEU A 278 -1.81 -3.98 -14.15
CA LEU A 278 -0.84 -2.91 -14.42
C LEU A 278 -1.43 -1.52 -14.17
N THR A 279 -2.72 -1.32 -14.45
CA THR A 279 -3.43 -0.08 -14.13
C THR A 279 -3.53 0.11 -12.63
N ILE A 280 -3.80 -0.96 -11.86
CA ILE A 280 -3.80 -0.91 -10.40
C ILE A 280 -2.41 -0.52 -9.90
N LEU A 281 -1.35 -1.22 -10.32
CA LEU A 281 0.02 -0.88 -9.89
C LEU A 281 0.37 0.57 -10.18
N LYS A 282 0.10 1.02 -11.39
CA LYS A 282 0.44 2.37 -11.82
C LYS A 282 -0.32 3.44 -11.04
N LYS A 283 -1.61 3.22 -10.77
CA LYS A 283 -2.43 4.12 -9.96
C LYS A 283 -1.83 4.42 -8.58
N TYR A 284 -1.11 3.45 -7.99
CA TYR A 284 -0.51 3.62 -6.66
C TYR A 284 1.00 3.92 -6.71
N LEU A 285 1.69 3.52 -7.79
CA LEU A 285 3.13 3.68 -7.94
C LEU A 285 3.58 4.88 -8.79
N ASP A 286 2.65 5.60 -9.42
CA ASP A 286 2.86 6.94 -9.99
C ASP A 286 2.41 8.03 -9.01
#